data_AF-A0A0M1JQB4-F1
#
_entry.id   AF-A0A0M1JQB4-F1
#
_cell.length_a   1.000
_cell.length_b   1.000
_cell.length_c   1.000
_cell.angle_alpha   90.00
_cell.angle_beta   90.00
_cell.angle_gamma   90.00
#
_symmetry.space_group_name_H-M   'P 1'
#
loop_
_entity.id
_entity.type
_entity.pdbx_description
1 polymer ?
#
loop_
_entity_poly.entity_id
_entity_poly.type
_entity_poly.pdbx_seq_one_letter_code
_entity_poly.pdbx_strand_id
1 'polypeptide(L)'
;MSKINTLRNKLYLGFFIIPAVILSTVSGYSLYSFYRMDRQVGKIFDDHVVTLREVNALLDHYAVVIVDATNKARVGIITTDEALNLISRSQTEIRQSLDRYSLTEQTEEEQSIMQKLYGSFIKADREIEREKILLKAGNIAQLNQGQNAMYLAIDPISNYLRELRDLQLENAAKEREKAQHIFSQTLWIFGFLVFLTVVGASPFGYLISQAIIGKLKNTVSDISESARRILIASEEQERIASSQASSVNETTTTMDELKASSQKSAEQAEAALNGARQVLLLVRGNEQKSEDEAWHNNYNSSLSEKVAEIADQIKNLNNQVQQINTIAVLVSSLADQTNMLAINAAVEAVRAGEQGKGFGVVATEIRKLADRSRESAVQINHLVRDIQTATVATVSATQEGKTTASIIVDAVNNIVLNSQKISLTAQQQATAIQQVVGAMNILNSSAQQTAIGIAETKNSTEQLKSAAENLDIML
;
A
#
# COMPACT_ATOMS: atom_id res chain seq x y z
N MET A 1 -15.77 24.63 -17.61
CA MET A 1 -15.13 23.94 -18.77
C MET A 1 -14.11 22.86 -18.42
N SER A 2 -13.55 22.77 -17.20
CA SER A 2 -12.52 21.75 -16.85
C SER A 2 -13.02 20.28 -16.77
N LYS A 3 -14.26 20.02 -16.34
CA LYS A 3 -14.80 18.66 -16.19
C LYS A 3 -15.09 17.91 -17.51
N ILE A 4 -15.11 18.60 -18.65
CA ILE A 4 -15.42 18.00 -19.97
C ILE A 4 -14.19 17.31 -20.59
N ASN A 5 -12.97 17.64 -20.14
CA ASN A 5 -11.73 17.23 -20.81
C ASN A 5 -11.08 15.94 -20.27
N THR A 6 -11.83 15.08 -19.58
CA THR A 6 -11.32 13.79 -19.11
C THR A 6 -11.21 12.79 -20.26
N LEU A 7 -10.24 11.87 -20.19
CA LEU A 7 -10.05 10.81 -21.21
C LEU A 7 -11.34 9.99 -21.41
N ARG A 8 -12.07 9.75 -20.32
CA ARG A 8 -13.38 9.08 -20.32
C ARG A 8 -14.41 9.82 -21.19
N ASN A 9 -14.55 11.13 -21.03
CA ASN A 9 -15.46 11.92 -21.86
C ASN A 9 -14.96 11.98 -23.31
N LYS A 10 -13.62 12.03 -23.49
CA LYS A 10 -12.85 11.76 -24.71
C LYS A 10 -13.46 10.61 -25.54
N LEU A 11 -13.38 9.44 -24.91
CA LEU A 11 -13.81 8.15 -25.43
C LEU A 11 -15.32 8.09 -25.66
N TYR A 12 -16.11 8.54 -24.69
CA TYR A 12 -17.57 8.45 -24.77
C TYR A 12 -18.13 9.34 -25.91
N LEU A 13 -17.63 10.57 -26.04
CA LEU A 13 -18.00 11.45 -27.14
C LEU A 13 -17.55 10.87 -28.50
N GLY A 14 -16.32 10.36 -28.58
CA GLY A 14 -15.73 9.87 -29.82
C GLY A 14 -16.29 8.57 -30.37
N PHE A 15 -16.43 7.57 -29.52
CA PHE A 15 -16.84 6.23 -29.94
C PHE A 15 -18.35 6.02 -29.92
N PHE A 16 -19.09 6.76 -29.07
CA PHE A 16 -20.51 6.51 -28.90
C PHE A 16 -21.37 7.67 -29.40
N ILE A 17 -21.17 8.90 -28.92
CA ILE A 17 -22.09 10.00 -29.24
C ILE A 17 -21.99 10.41 -30.72
N ILE A 18 -20.79 10.70 -31.22
CA ILE A 18 -20.61 11.19 -32.60
C ILE A 18 -21.10 10.15 -33.63
N PRO A 19 -20.70 8.86 -33.57
CA PRO A 19 -21.19 7.86 -34.49
C PRO A 19 -22.71 7.63 -34.39
N ALA A 20 -23.28 7.63 -33.18
CA ALA A 20 -24.71 7.44 -32.99
C ALA A 20 -25.54 8.58 -33.59
N VAL A 21 -25.10 9.83 -33.43
CA VAL A 21 -25.76 10.99 -34.04
C VAL A 21 -25.71 10.90 -35.56
N ILE A 22 -24.56 10.54 -36.14
CA ILE A 22 -24.41 10.42 -37.59
C ILE A 22 -25.23 9.26 -38.16
N LEU A 23 -25.25 8.10 -37.49
CA LEU A 23 -26.08 6.96 -37.91
C LEU A 23 -27.58 7.30 -37.84
N SER A 24 -27.99 8.04 -36.81
CA SER A 24 -29.38 8.45 -36.63
C SER A 24 -29.82 9.42 -37.74
N THR A 25 -28.97 10.37 -38.13
CA THR A 25 -29.28 11.32 -39.20
C THR A 25 -29.33 10.64 -40.57
N VAL A 26 -28.37 9.76 -40.87
CA VAL A 26 -28.37 8.96 -42.12
C VAL A 26 -29.62 8.07 -42.22
N SER A 27 -29.96 7.40 -41.11
CA SER A 27 -31.13 6.52 -41.06
C SER A 27 -32.42 7.31 -41.25
N GLY A 28 -32.57 8.42 -40.53
CA GLY A 28 -33.75 9.29 -40.63
C GLY A 28 -33.94 9.87 -42.04
N TYR A 29 -32.87 10.33 -42.68
CA TYR A 29 -32.93 10.84 -44.05
C TYR A 29 -33.30 9.73 -45.07
N SER A 30 -32.74 8.53 -44.90
CA SER A 30 -33.03 7.39 -45.78
C SER A 30 -34.51 6.98 -45.69
N LEU A 31 -35.04 6.88 -44.48
CA LEU A 31 -36.47 6.62 -44.23
C LEU A 31 -37.37 7.67 -44.88
N TYR A 32 -37.03 8.95 -44.73
CA TYR A 32 -37.78 10.05 -45.34
C TYR A 32 -37.77 9.97 -46.88
N SER A 33 -36.62 9.66 -47.49
CA SER A 33 -36.52 9.55 -48.94
C SER A 33 -37.28 8.35 -49.50
N PHE A 34 -37.21 7.19 -48.84
CA PHE A 34 -38.00 6.01 -49.25
C PHE A 34 -39.50 6.31 -49.25
N TYR A 35 -40.00 6.96 -48.20
CA TYR A 35 -41.40 7.38 -48.13
C TYR A 35 -41.80 8.32 -49.29
N ARG A 36 -40.92 9.25 -49.65
CA ARG A 36 -41.16 10.16 -50.78
C ARG A 36 -41.19 9.41 -52.11
N MET A 37 -40.30 8.45 -52.31
CA MET A 37 -40.21 7.66 -53.54
C MET A 37 -41.41 6.73 -53.71
N ASP A 38 -41.86 6.08 -52.64
CA ASP A 38 -43.08 5.26 -52.63
C ASP A 38 -44.31 6.04 -53.10
N ARG A 39 -44.50 7.25 -52.56
CA ARG A 39 -45.60 8.14 -52.97
C ARG A 39 -45.54 8.53 -54.46
N GLN A 40 -44.35 8.73 -55.01
CA GLN A 40 -44.20 9.07 -56.43
C GLN A 40 -44.47 7.88 -57.36
N VAL A 41 -44.05 6.68 -56.96
CA VAL A 41 -44.40 5.45 -57.69
C VAL A 41 -45.91 5.23 -57.67
N GLY A 42 -46.56 5.47 -56.52
CA GLY A 42 -48.02 5.44 -56.39
C GLY A 42 -48.72 6.36 -57.39
N LYS A 43 -48.30 7.63 -57.48
CA LYS A 43 -48.86 8.58 -58.47
C LYS A 43 -48.74 8.10 -59.91
N ILE A 44 -47.59 7.55 -60.31
CA ILE A 44 -47.40 7.02 -61.68
C ILE A 44 -48.40 5.89 -61.97
N PHE A 45 -48.63 5.00 -61.01
CA PHE A 45 -49.56 3.89 -61.18
C PHE A 45 -51.02 4.35 -61.16
N ASP A 46 -51.43 5.04 -60.10
CA ASP A 46 -52.83 5.42 -59.85
C ASP A 46 -53.32 6.50 -60.82
N ASP A 47 -52.52 7.54 -61.09
CA ASP A 47 -52.97 8.71 -61.86
C ASP A 47 -52.72 8.57 -63.37
N HIS A 48 -51.78 7.71 -63.80
CA HIS A 48 -51.43 7.58 -65.22
C HIS A 48 -51.64 6.19 -65.82
N VAL A 49 -51.27 5.10 -65.13
CA VAL A 49 -51.47 3.75 -65.68
C VAL A 49 -52.95 3.35 -65.67
N VAL A 50 -53.66 3.63 -64.58
CA VAL A 50 -55.10 3.34 -64.47
C VAL A 50 -55.91 4.21 -65.43
N THR A 51 -55.62 5.51 -65.54
CA THR A 51 -56.32 6.43 -66.47
C THR A 51 -56.08 6.05 -67.92
N LEU A 52 -54.85 5.67 -68.30
CA LEU A 52 -54.52 5.22 -69.64
C LEU A 52 -55.34 3.98 -70.05
N ARG A 53 -55.59 3.05 -69.12
CA ARG A 53 -56.47 1.91 -69.35
C ARG A 53 -57.89 2.36 -69.68
N GLU A 54 -58.42 3.33 -68.95
CA GLU A 54 -59.79 3.85 -69.21
C GLU A 54 -59.87 4.62 -70.53
N VAL A 55 -58.87 5.43 -70.88
CA VAL A 55 -58.82 6.14 -72.17
C VAL A 55 -58.79 5.16 -73.34
N ASN A 56 -58.01 4.07 -73.25
CA ASN A 56 -57.99 3.03 -74.27
C ASN A 56 -59.34 2.29 -74.37
N ALA A 57 -59.98 1.97 -73.24
CA ALA A 57 -61.31 1.36 -73.24
C ALA A 57 -62.35 2.26 -73.94
N LEU A 58 -62.30 3.57 -73.71
CA LEU A 58 -63.17 4.53 -74.42
C LEU A 58 -62.92 4.53 -75.93
N LEU A 59 -61.65 4.46 -76.34
CA LEU A 59 -61.27 4.46 -77.76
C LEU A 59 -61.75 3.18 -78.45
N ASP A 60 -61.58 2.02 -77.81
CA ASP A 60 -62.05 0.74 -78.34
C ASP A 60 -63.58 0.73 -78.50
N HIS A 61 -64.33 1.17 -77.49
CA HIS A 61 -65.79 1.13 -77.54
C HIS A 61 -66.38 2.14 -78.52
N TYR A 62 -65.92 3.40 -78.53
CA TYR A 62 -66.45 4.43 -79.44
C TYR A 62 -65.98 4.23 -80.88
N ALA A 63 -64.68 4.04 -81.11
CA ALA A 63 -64.10 4.10 -82.44
C ALA A 63 -64.14 2.75 -83.17
N VAL A 64 -64.12 1.65 -82.42
CA VAL A 64 -64.04 0.30 -83.00
C VAL A 64 -65.38 -0.41 -82.86
N VAL A 65 -65.85 -0.68 -81.63
CA VAL A 65 -67.00 -1.58 -81.43
C VAL A 65 -68.30 -0.99 -81.96
N ILE A 66 -68.63 0.26 -81.66
CA ILE A 66 -69.89 0.88 -82.09
C ILE A 66 -69.94 1.06 -83.61
N VAL A 67 -68.85 1.56 -84.21
CA VAL A 67 -68.77 1.76 -85.67
C VAL A 67 -68.81 0.43 -86.42
N ASP A 68 -68.07 -0.57 -85.95
CA ASP A 68 -68.02 -1.91 -86.55
C ASP A 68 -69.36 -2.65 -86.43
N ALA A 69 -70.03 -2.56 -85.28
CA ALA A 69 -71.35 -3.15 -85.08
C ALA A 69 -72.38 -2.57 -86.06
N THR A 70 -72.41 -1.25 -86.21
CA THR A 70 -73.31 -0.57 -87.15
C THR A 70 -72.98 -0.93 -88.61
N ASN A 71 -71.70 -0.95 -88.98
CA ASN A 71 -71.27 -1.33 -90.32
C ASN A 71 -71.61 -2.79 -90.64
N LYS A 72 -71.30 -3.73 -89.75
CA LYS A 72 -71.58 -5.17 -89.93
C LYS A 72 -73.07 -5.47 -90.04
N ALA A 73 -73.89 -4.81 -89.23
CA ALA A 73 -75.35 -4.96 -89.31
C ALA A 73 -75.89 -4.50 -90.66
N ARG A 74 -75.37 -3.37 -91.15
CA ARG A 74 -75.76 -2.76 -92.44
C ARG A 74 -75.40 -3.61 -93.65
N VAL A 75 -74.23 -4.27 -93.63
CA VAL A 75 -73.82 -5.20 -94.71
C VAL A 75 -74.32 -6.63 -94.50
N GLY A 76 -75.11 -6.87 -93.45
CA GLY A 76 -75.74 -8.17 -93.16
C GLY A 76 -74.80 -9.25 -92.59
N ILE A 77 -73.64 -8.86 -92.05
CA ILE A 77 -72.67 -9.78 -91.42
C ILE A 77 -73.15 -10.24 -90.03
N ILE A 78 -73.84 -9.37 -89.29
CA ILE A 78 -74.46 -9.68 -87.99
C ILE A 78 -75.93 -9.29 -88.01
N THR A 79 -76.73 -9.89 -87.13
CA THR A 79 -78.15 -9.53 -87.01
C THR A 79 -78.32 -8.14 -86.37
N THR A 80 -79.46 -7.51 -86.65
CA THR A 80 -79.83 -6.23 -86.03
C THR A 80 -79.82 -6.31 -84.50
N ASP A 81 -80.32 -7.41 -83.92
CA ASP A 81 -80.37 -7.59 -82.47
C ASP A 81 -78.98 -7.74 -81.85
N GLU A 82 -78.08 -8.48 -82.51
CA GLU A 82 -76.68 -8.58 -82.09
C GLU A 82 -75.98 -7.23 -82.13
N ALA A 83 -76.19 -6.44 -83.19
CA ALA A 83 -75.61 -5.10 -83.32
C ALA A 83 -76.13 -4.14 -82.23
N LEU A 84 -77.44 -4.13 -81.99
CA LEU A 84 -78.05 -3.31 -80.94
C LEU A 84 -77.54 -3.68 -79.54
N ASN A 85 -77.35 -4.98 -79.27
CA ASN A 85 -76.79 -5.46 -78.00
C ASN A 85 -75.33 -5.00 -77.83
N LEU A 86 -74.49 -5.14 -78.86
CA LEU A 86 -73.10 -4.66 -78.85
C LEU A 86 -73.00 -3.15 -78.63
N ILE A 87 -73.87 -2.37 -79.27
CA ILE A 87 -73.92 -0.91 -79.09
C ILE A 87 -74.36 -0.57 -77.67
N SER A 88 -75.44 -1.18 -77.15
CA SER A 88 -75.92 -0.93 -75.79
C SER A 88 -74.90 -1.31 -74.72
N ARG A 89 -74.23 -2.46 -74.87
CA ARG A 89 -73.15 -2.87 -73.97
C ARG A 89 -71.98 -1.89 -74.00
N SER A 90 -71.58 -1.44 -75.20
CA SER A 90 -70.52 -0.44 -75.36
C SER A 90 -70.88 0.89 -74.71
N GLN A 91 -72.14 1.36 -74.84
CA GLN A 91 -72.61 2.56 -74.14
C GLN A 91 -72.52 2.41 -72.60
N THR A 92 -72.76 1.21 -72.05
CA THR A 92 -72.58 0.95 -70.62
C THR A 92 -71.11 0.99 -70.21
N GLU A 93 -70.22 0.31 -70.94
CA GLU A 93 -68.78 0.29 -70.67
C GLU A 93 -68.16 1.70 -70.78
N ILE A 94 -68.57 2.46 -71.79
CA ILE A 94 -68.17 3.87 -71.97
C ILE A 94 -68.52 4.71 -70.73
N ARG A 95 -69.75 4.60 -70.21
CA ARG A 95 -70.17 5.35 -69.02
C ARG A 95 -69.32 4.96 -67.81
N GLN A 96 -69.12 3.66 -67.61
CA GLN A 96 -68.31 3.19 -66.48
C GLN A 96 -66.84 3.61 -66.58
N SER A 97 -66.26 3.62 -67.78
CA SER A 97 -64.90 4.12 -67.99
C SER A 97 -64.79 5.63 -67.78
N LEU A 98 -65.81 6.41 -68.16
CA LEU A 98 -65.87 7.84 -67.85
C LEU A 98 -65.98 8.09 -66.35
N ASP A 99 -66.81 7.32 -65.64
CA ASP A 99 -66.93 7.43 -64.18
C ASP A 99 -65.60 7.13 -63.49
N ARG A 100 -64.92 6.04 -63.87
CA ARG A 100 -63.60 5.69 -63.32
C ARG A 100 -62.54 6.74 -63.65
N TYR A 101 -62.54 7.27 -64.87
CA TYR A 101 -61.62 8.33 -65.28
C TYR A 101 -61.89 9.65 -64.53
N SER A 102 -63.14 9.93 -64.13
CA SER A 102 -63.47 11.14 -63.37
C SER A 102 -62.97 11.13 -61.91
N LEU A 103 -62.60 9.96 -61.39
CA LEU A 103 -62.16 9.79 -60.00
C LEU A 103 -60.65 10.02 -59.80
N THR A 104 -59.88 10.18 -60.89
CA THR A 104 -58.42 10.32 -60.84
C THR A 104 -58.01 11.80 -60.77
N GLU A 105 -56.78 12.08 -60.30
CA GLU A 105 -56.24 13.44 -60.31
C GLU A 105 -55.96 13.87 -61.76
N GLN A 106 -56.63 14.94 -62.22
CA GLN A 106 -56.52 15.43 -63.60
C GLN A 106 -55.75 16.74 -63.66
N THR A 107 -54.84 16.85 -64.62
CA THR A 107 -54.14 18.11 -64.95
C THR A 107 -55.09 19.10 -65.64
N GLU A 108 -54.73 20.39 -65.63
CA GLU A 108 -55.51 21.44 -66.32
C GLU A 108 -55.66 21.15 -67.84
N GLU A 109 -54.63 20.55 -68.45
CA GLU A 109 -54.62 20.15 -69.85
C GLU A 109 -55.57 18.97 -70.12
N GLU A 110 -55.57 17.96 -69.24
CA GLU A 110 -56.49 16.81 -69.32
C GLU A 110 -57.95 17.26 -69.16
N GLN A 111 -58.23 18.17 -68.22
CA GLN A 111 -59.56 18.74 -68.03
C GLN A 111 -60.06 19.48 -69.28
N SER A 112 -59.17 20.23 -69.94
CA SER A 112 -59.48 20.94 -71.18
C SER A 112 -59.85 19.98 -72.33
N ILE A 113 -59.10 18.88 -72.49
CA ILE A 113 -59.42 17.86 -73.50
C ILE A 113 -60.73 17.16 -73.16
N MET A 114 -60.94 16.79 -71.88
CA MET A 114 -62.19 16.16 -71.43
C MET A 114 -63.41 17.05 -71.68
N GLN A 115 -63.29 18.37 -71.50
CA GLN A 115 -64.38 19.30 -71.80
C GLN A 115 -64.79 19.26 -73.28
N LYS A 116 -63.81 19.22 -74.21
CA LYS A 116 -64.06 19.07 -75.66
C LYS A 116 -64.64 17.69 -75.99
N LEU A 117 -64.17 16.67 -75.28
CA LEU A 117 -64.62 15.29 -75.41
C LEU A 117 -66.10 15.14 -75.04
N TYR A 118 -66.54 15.72 -73.91
CA TYR A 118 -67.95 15.72 -73.51
C TYR A 118 -68.88 16.34 -74.56
N GLY A 119 -68.47 17.46 -75.17
CA GLY A 119 -69.23 18.07 -76.27
C GLY A 119 -69.35 17.17 -77.51
N SER A 120 -68.34 16.33 -77.75
CA SER A 120 -68.31 15.37 -78.85
C SER A 120 -69.13 14.12 -78.55
N PHE A 121 -69.10 13.62 -77.30
CA PHE A 121 -69.95 12.52 -76.83
C PHE A 121 -71.43 12.81 -77.03
N ILE A 122 -71.90 14.02 -76.70
CA ILE A 122 -73.31 14.40 -76.89
C ILE A 122 -73.73 14.29 -78.37
N LYS A 123 -72.85 14.66 -79.30
CA LYS A 123 -73.12 14.57 -80.74
C LYS A 123 -73.10 13.12 -81.21
N ALA A 124 -72.12 12.33 -80.79
CA ALA A 124 -72.02 10.91 -81.13
C ALA A 124 -73.18 10.11 -80.56
N ASP A 125 -73.56 10.30 -79.30
CA ASP A 125 -74.71 9.62 -78.68
C ASP A 125 -76.00 9.89 -79.46
N ARG A 126 -76.19 11.12 -79.96
CA ARG A 126 -77.36 11.46 -80.77
C ARG A 126 -77.39 10.70 -82.09
N GLU A 127 -76.26 10.62 -82.80
CA GLU A 127 -76.19 9.86 -84.06
C GLU A 127 -76.25 8.35 -83.82
N ILE A 128 -75.66 7.84 -82.72
CA ILE A 128 -75.78 6.44 -82.30
C ILE A 128 -77.24 6.06 -82.05
N GLU A 129 -78.00 6.88 -81.33
CA GLU A 129 -79.43 6.62 -81.10
C GLU A 129 -80.23 6.67 -82.40
N ARG A 130 -79.90 7.59 -83.31
CA ARG A 130 -80.52 7.66 -84.63
C ARG A 130 -80.25 6.40 -85.45
N GLU A 131 -79.01 5.93 -85.51
CA GLU A 131 -78.60 4.69 -86.17
C GLU A 131 -79.30 3.47 -85.55
N LYS A 132 -79.41 3.39 -84.21
CA LYS A 132 -80.19 2.34 -83.51
C LYS A 132 -81.66 2.31 -83.93
N ILE A 133 -82.30 3.48 -84.09
CA ILE A 133 -83.69 3.57 -84.56
C ILE A 133 -83.82 3.08 -86.01
N LEU A 134 -82.90 3.50 -86.88
CA LEU A 134 -82.90 3.13 -88.30
C LEU A 134 -82.61 1.63 -88.52
N LEU A 135 -81.71 1.05 -87.72
CA LEU A 135 -81.42 -0.39 -87.69
C LEU A 135 -82.66 -1.20 -87.30
N LYS A 136 -83.41 -0.78 -86.27
CA LYS A 136 -84.68 -1.41 -85.88
C LYS A 136 -85.75 -1.32 -86.96
N ALA A 137 -85.78 -0.22 -87.71
CA ALA A 137 -86.72 0.00 -88.80
C ALA A 137 -86.35 -0.73 -90.10
N GLY A 138 -85.16 -1.36 -90.19
CA GLY A 138 -84.68 -2.05 -91.39
C GLY A 138 -84.38 -1.14 -92.59
N ASN A 139 -84.20 0.16 -92.37
CA ASN A 139 -84.08 1.15 -93.45
C ASN A 139 -82.64 1.32 -93.94
N ILE A 140 -82.13 0.32 -94.67
CA ILE A 140 -80.73 0.26 -95.16
C ILE A 140 -80.36 1.47 -96.05
N ALA A 141 -81.31 2.03 -96.80
CA ALA A 141 -81.05 3.19 -97.65
C ALA A 141 -80.72 4.46 -96.84
N GLN A 142 -81.43 4.70 -95.74
CA GLN A 142 -81.15 5.81 -94.83
C GLN A 142 -79.89 5.57 -93.98
N LEU A 143 -79.60 4.33 -93.61
CA LEU A 143 -78.35 3.94 -92.94
C LEU A 143 -77.13 4.22 -93.82
N ASN A 144 -77.23 3.96 -95.13
CA ASN A 144 -76.16 4.27 -96.07
C ASN A 144 -75.92 5.78 -96.26
N GLN A 145 -76.97 6.62 -96.16
CA GLN A 145 -76.82 8.07 -96.18
C GLN A 145 -76.26 8.62 -94.85
N GLY A 146 -76.55 7.96 -93.72
CA GLY A 146 -76.10 8.33 -92.37
C GLY A 146 -74.65 7.98 -92.05
N GLN A 147 -74.01 7.07 -92.81
CA GLN A 147 -72.65 6.59 -92.55
C GLN A 147 -71.63 7.73 -92.37
N ASN A 148 -71.66 8.74 -93.26
CA ASN A 148 -70.75 9.88 -93.13
C ASN A 148 -71.02 10.70 -91.87
N ALA A 149 -72.28 10.83 -91.44
CA ALA A 149 -72.62 11.55 -90.21
C ALA A 149 -72.09 10.84 -88.95
N MET A 150 -72.11 9.50 -88.95
CA MET A 150 -71.56 8.68 -87.86
C MET A 150 -70.03 8.84 -87.72
N TYR A 151 -69.28 8.77 -88.83
CA TYR A 151 -67.84 9.04 -88.81
C TYR A 151 -67.53 10.48 -88.39
N LEU A 152 -68.27 11.48 -88.92
CA LEU A 152 -68.10 12.88 -88.54
C LEU A 152 -68.39 13.14 -87.05
N ALA A 153 -69.22 12.32 -86.40
CA ALA A 153 -69.51 12.41 -84.98
C ALA A 153 -68.48 11.69 -84.09
N ILE A 154 -67.89 10.58 -84.55
CA ILE A 154 -66.96 9.74 -83.78
C ILE A 154 -65.49 10.10 -83.98
N ASP A 155 -65.10 10.60 -85.16
CA ASP A 155 -63.72 10.97 -85.46
C ASP A 155 -63.16 12.02 -84.48
N PRO A 156 -63.90 13.08 -84.10
CA PRO A 156 -63.44 14.02 -83.08
C PRO A 156 -63.17 13.35 -81.72
N ILE A 157 -64.01 12.39 -81.30
CA ILE A 157 -63.82 11.64 -80.06
C ILE A 157 -62.52 10.82 -80.12
N SER A 158 -62.31 10.11 -81.22
CA SER A 158 -61.09 9.29 -81.41
C SER A 158 -59.83 10.15 -81.38
N ASN A 159 -59.87 11.34 -81.97
CA ASN A 159 -58.75 12.27 -81.96
C ASN A 159 -58.48 12.82 -80.55
N TYR A 160 -59.51 13.28 -79.83
CA TYR A 160 -59.35 13.78 -78.47
C TYR A 160 -58.94 12.68 -77.48
N LEU A 161 -59.40 11.44 -77.63
CA LEU A 161 -58.94 10.31 -76.80
C LEU A 161 -57.48 9.94 -77.09
N ARG A 162 -57.03 10.02 -78.35
CA ARG A 162 -55.60 9.83 -78.68
C ARG A 162 -54.75 10.96 -78.10
N GLU A 163 -55.20 12.20 -78.22
CA GLU A 163 -54.55 13.37 -77.61
C GLU A 163 -54.43 13.20 -76.09
N LEU A 164 -55.51 12.76 -75.43
CA LEU A 164 -55.54 12.49 -74.00
C LEU A 164 -54.61 11.34 -73.59
N ARG A 165 -54.58 10.26 -74.37
CA ARG A 165 -53.69 9.11 -74.17
C ARG A 165 -52.22 9.53 -74.26
N ASP A 166 -51.88 10.30 -75.28
CA ASP A 166 -50.52 10.75 -75.52
C ASP A 166 -50.09 11.72 -74.40
N LEU A 167 -51.00 12.58 -73.93
CA LEU A 167 -50.79 13.45 -72.76
C LEU A 167 -50.57 12.66 -71.47
N GLN A 168 -51.35 11.60 -71.21
CA GLN A 168 -51.17 10.72 -70.05
C GLN A 168 -49.80 10.02 -70.07
N LEU A 169 -49.34 9.57 -71.24
CA LEU A 169 -48.01 8.98 -71.41
C LEU A 169 -46.89 10.01 -71.19
N GLU A 170 -47.07 11.25 -71.67
CA GLU A 170 -46.12 12.35 -71.45
C GLU A 170 -46.03 12.72 -69.95
N ASN A 171 -47.16 12.83 -69.26
CA ASN A 171 -47.21 13.14 -67.84
C ASN A 171 -46.58 12.02 -66.99
N ALA A 172 -46.85 10.75 -67.31
CA ALA A 172 -46.18 9.60 -66.69
C ALA A 172 -44.66 9.63 -66.88
N ALA A 173 -44.18 10.03 -68.07
CA ALA A 173 -42.76 10.17 -68.34
C ALA A 173 -42.12 11.29 -67.49
N LYS A 174 -42.79 12.45 -67.37
CA LYS A 174 -42.35 13.56 -66.51
C LYS A 174 -42.28 13.14 -65.03
N GLU A 175 -43.28 12.42 -64.51
CA GLU A 175 -43.26 11.93 -63.13
C GLU A 175 -42.16 10.89 -62.89
N ARG A 176 -41.90 10.01 -63.87
CA ARG A 176 -40.77 9.08 -63.82
C ARG A 176 -39.42 9.81 -63.78
N GLU A 177 -39.25 10.87 -64.58
CA GLU A 177 -38.03 11.69 -64.59
C GLU A 177 -37.81 12.38 -63.22
N LYS A 178 -38.87 12.94 -62.63
CA LYS A 178 -38.83 13.50 -61.26
C LYS A 178 -38.40 12.45 -60.23
N ALA A 179 -38.95 11.24 -60.30
CA ALA A 179 -38.58 10.14 -59.40
C ALA A 179 -37.11 9.74 -59.56
N GLN A 180 -36.59 9.70 -60.79
CA GLN A 180 -35.17 9.46 -61.05
C GLN A 180 -34.27 10.57 -60.50
N HIS A 181 -34.69 11.84 -60.62
CA HIS A 181 -33.96 12.96 -60.02
C HIS A 181 -33.93 12.87 -58.49
N ILE A 182 -35.04 12.52 -57.84
CA ILE A 182 -35.09 12.35 -56.39
C ILE A 182 -34.23 11.17 -55.93
N PHE A 183 -34.26 10.06 -56.66
CA PHE A 183 -33.40 8.91 -56.37
C PHE A 183 -31.92 9.27 -56.48
N SER A 184 -31.50 9.92 -57.56
CA SER A 184 -30.09 10.31 -57.76
C SER A 184 -29.60 11.35 -56.74
N GLN A 185 -30.44 12.34 -56.40
CA GLN A 185 -30.12 13.29 -55.32
C GLN A 185 -30.00 12.59 -53.96
N THR A 186 -30.89 11.64 -53.67
CA THR A 186 -30.82 10.84 -52.44
C THR A 186 -29.54 10.04 -52.37
N LEU A 187 -29.14 9.41 -53.49
CA LEU A 187 -27.93 8.61 -53.57
C LEU A 187 -26.67 9.46 -53.33
N TRP A 188 -26.60 10.67 -53.89
CA TRP A 188 -25.50 11.60 -53.65
C TRP A 188 -25.43 12.07 -52.19
N ILE A 189 -26.55 12.47 -51.60
CA ILE A 189 -26.60 12.93 -50.21
C ILE A 189 -26.23 11.78 -49.25
N PHE A 190 -26.77 10.58 -49.51
CA PHE A 190 -26.44 9.39 -48.73
C PHE A 190 -24.94 9.06 -48.82
N GLY A 191 -24.38 9.02 -50.04
CA GLY A 191 -22.95 8.78 -50.25
C GLY A 191 -22.07 9.83 -49.57
N PHE A 192 -22.45 11.10 -49.62
CA PHE A 192 -21.74 12.18 -48.94
C PHE A 192 -21.77 12.05 -47.41
N LEU A 193 -22.93 11.70 -46.83
CA LEU A 193 -23.03 11.48 -45.39
C LEU A 193 -22.20 10.27 -44.93
N VAL A 194 -22.24 9.16 -45.68
CA VAL A 194 -21.38 7.98 -45.40
C VAL A 194 -19.91 8.36 -45.49
N PHE A 195 -19.50 9.11 -46.52
CA PHE A 195 -18.14 9.60 -46.66
C PHE A 195 -17.71 10.47 -45.47
N LEU A 196 -18.52 11.45 -45.07
CA LEU A 196 -18.28 12.27 -43.88
C LEU A 196 -18.15 11.43 -42.60
N THR A 197 -18.94 10.36 -42.49
CA THR A 197 -18.87 9.46 -41.34
C THR A 197 -17.52 8.74 -41.28
N VAL A 198 -17.12 8.11 -42.39
CA VAL A 198 -15.88 7.31 -42.44
C VAL A 198 -14.65 8.21 -42.33
N VAL A 199 -14.61 9.27 -43.12
CA VAL A 199 -13.47 10.20 -43.17
C VAL A 199 -13.42 11.10 -41.92
N GLY A 200 -14.55 11.42 -41.30
CA GLY A 200 -14.57 12.18 -40.05
C GLY A 200 -14.23 11.32 -38.83
N ALA A 201 -14.73 10.09 -38.75
CA ALA A 201 -14.51 9.22 -37.60
C ALA A 201 -13.07 8.66 -37.54
N SER A 202 -12.45 8.37 -38.69
CA SER A 202 -11.13 7.72 -38.74
C SER A 202 -9.99 8.58 -38.11
N PRO A 203 -9.81 9.87 -38.47
CA PRO A 203 -8.81 10.74 -37.85
C PRO A 203 -9.08 10.96 -36.36
N PHE A 204 -10.35 11.07 -35.98
CA PHE A 204 -10.73 11.25 -34.58
C PHE A 204 -10.39 10.01 -33.73
N GLY A 205 -10.69 8.82 -34.24
CA GLY A 205 -10.30 7.56 -33.63
C GLY A 205 -8.79 7.42 -33.51
N TYR A 206 -8.05 7.77 -34.56
CA TYR A 206 -6.58 7.76 -34.57
C TYR A 206 -5.98 8.70 -33.51
N LEU A 207 -6.47 9.94 -33.42
CA LEU A 207 -6.00 10.92 -32.42
C LEU A 207 -6.28 10.47 -30.99
N ILE A 208 -7.44 9.88 -30.72
CA ILE A 208 -7.76 9.31 -29.41
C ILE A 208 -6.83 8.14 -29.10
N SER A 209 -6.61 7.23 -30.04
CA SER A 209 -5.72 6.09 -29.87
C SER A 209 -4.30 6.53 -29.53
N GLN A 210 -3.74 7.49 -30.29
CA GLN A 210 -2.42 8.08 -30.03
C GLN A 210 -2.34 8.71 -28.63
N ALA A 211 -3.38 9.46 -28.22
CA ALA A 211 -3.40 10.08 -26.89
C ALA A 211 -3.49 9.06 -25.74
N ILE A 212 -4.14 7.92 -25.95
CA ILE A 212 -4.21 6.83 -24.96
C ILE A 212 -2.88 6.09 -24.90
N ILE A 213 -2.35 5.66 -26.04
CA ILE A 213 -1.10 4.91 -26.15
C ILE A 213 0.04 5.71 -25.53
N GLY A 214 0.16 7.01 -25.84
CA GLY A 214 1.21 7.86 -25.27
C GLY A 214 1.13 7.97 -23.75
N LYS A 215 -0.07 8.06 -23.17
CA LYS A 215 -0.24 8.05 -21.70
C LYS A 215 0.11 6.70 -21.09
N LEU A 216 -0.32 5.60 -21.73
CA LEU A 216 -0.04 4.26 -21.26
C LEU A 216 1.47 3.97 -21.28
N LYS A 217 2.19 4.37 -22.35
CA LYS A 217 3.65 4.25 -22.45
C LYS A 217 4.38 4.99 -21.33
N ASN A 218 3.97 6.22 -21.03
CA ASN A 218 4.55 6.95 -19.89
C ASN A 218 4.34 6.22 -18.57
N THR A 219 3.11 5.73 -18.31
CA THR A 219 2.82 4.97 -17.09
C THR A 219 3.61 3.66 -17.01
N VAL A 220 3.77 2.95 -18.12
CA VAL A 220 4.59 1.72 -18.20
C VAL A 220 6.06 2.02 -17.92
N SER A 221 6.59 3.12 -18.45
CA SER A 221 7.95 3.59 -18.15
C SER A 221 8.12 3.92 -16.67
N ASP A 222 7.18 4.65 -16.07
CA ASP A 222 7.20 5.00 -14.64
C ASP A 222 7.14 3.76 -13.75
N ILE A 223 6.33 2.77 -14.11
CA ILE A 223 6.23 1.47 -13.42
C ILE A 223 7.55 0.72 -13.52
N SER A 224 8.15 0.67 -14.70
CA SER A 224 9.42 -0.03 -14.96
C SER A 224 10.58 0.60 -14.19
N GLU A 225 10.63 1.93 -14.15
CA GLU A 225 11.62 2.65 -13.36
C GLU A 225 11.41 2.42 -11.86
N SER A 226 10.17 2.50 -11.38
CA SER A 226 9.82 2.24 -9.98
C SER A 226 10.19 0.82 -9.57
N ALA A 227 9.91 -0.18 -10.41
CA ALA A 227 10.31 -1.56 -10.20
C ALA A 227 11.83 -1.70 -10.04
N ARG A 228 12.58 -1.05 -10.93
CA ARG A 228 14.05 -1.05 -10.85
C ARG A 228 14.56 -0.43 -9.54
N ARG A 229 13.97 0.68 -9.09
CA ARG A 229 14.32 1.31 -7.81
C ARG A 229 14.00 0.39 -6.62
N ILE A 230 12.87 -0.30 -6.66
CA ILE A 230 12.48 -1.27 -5.62
C ILE A 230 13.46 -2.45 -5.57
N LEU A 231 13.90 -2.97 -6.72
CA LEU A 231 14.90 -4.04 -6.76
C LEU A 231 16.22 -3.62 -6.12
N ILE A 232 16.74 -2.43 -6.47
CA ILE A 232 17.97 -1.89 -5.87
C ILE A 232 17.81 -1.71 -4.35
N ALA A 233 16.66 -1.16 -3.92
CA ALA A 233 16.36 -0.99 -2.50
C ALA A 233 16.27 -2.34 -1.77
N SER A 234 15.72 -3.37 -2.42
CA SER A 234 15.60 -4.73 -1.88
C SER A 234 16.99 -5.36 -1.69
N GLU A 235 17.90 -5.22 -2.65
CA GLU A 235 19.29 -5.69 -2.54
C GLU A 235 20.05 -5.01 -1.39
N GLU A 236 19.83 -3.70 -1.18
CA GLU A 236 20.40 -2.99 -0.04
C GLU A 236 19.81 -3.45 1.29
N GLN A 237 18.49 -3.64 1.35
CA GLN A 237 17.84 -4.21 2.54
C GLN A 237 18.33 -5.62 2.86
N GLU A 238 18.65 -6.43 1.85
CA GLU A 238 19.21 -7.78 2.06
C GLU A 238 20.59 -7.71 2.74
N ARG A 239 21.46 -6.79 2.27
CA ARG A 239 22.75 -6.52 2.93
C ARG A 239 22.57 -6.05 4.37
N ILE A 240 21.61 -5.16 4.62
CA ILE A 240 21.30 -4.66 5.96
C ILE A 240 20.81 -5.80 6.86
N ALA A 241 19.90 -6.64 6.39
CA ALA A 241 19.38 -7.77 7.15
C ALA A 241 20.49 -8.78 7.50
N SER A 242 21.39 -9.06 6.55
CA SER A 242 22.56 -9.91 6.79
C SER A 242 23.52 -9.31 7.82
N SER A 243 23.81 -8.01 7.71
CA SER A 243 24.65 -7.29 8.67
C SER A 243 24.03 -7.28 10.07
N GLN A 244 22.71 -7.06 10.15
CA GLN A 244 21.96 -7.10 11.39
C GLN A 244 22.03 -8.47 12.06
N ALA A 245 21.89 -9.57 11.30
CA ALA A 245 22.05 -10.92 11.82
C ALA A 245 23.45 -11.17 12.41
N SER A 246 24.50 -10.66 11.75
CA SER A 246 25.87 -10.72 12.27
C SER A 246 26.03 -9.95 13.59
N SER A 247 25.55 -8.71 13.64
CA SER A 247 25.60 -7.87 14.84
C SER A 247 24.82 -8.48 16.01
N VAL A 248 23.69 -9.13 15.73
CA VAL A 248 22.91 -9.86 16.75
C VAL A 248 23.69 -11.05 17.29
N ASN A 249 24.37 -11.83 16.44
CA ASN A 249 25.23 -12.93 16.88
C ASN A 249 26.41 -12.45 17.73
N GLU A 250 27.07 -11.36 17.32
CA GLU A 250 28.17 -10.76 18.08
C GLU A 250 27.69 -10.24 19.44
N THR A 251 26.53 -9.56 19.46
CA THR A 251 25.93 -9.07 20.72
C THR A 251 25.53 -10.23 21.64
N THR A 252 25.00 -11.33 21.08
CA THR A 252 24.65 -12.51 21.86
C THR A 252 25.90 -13.15 22.48
N THR A 253 26.98 -13.24 21.71
CA THR A 253 28.27 -13.79 22.19
C THR A 253 28.83 -12.93 23.33
N THR A 254 28.84 -11.60 23.16
CA THR A 254 29.29 -10.67 24.22
C THR A 254 28.40 -10.72 25.46
N MET A 255 27.10 -10.98 25.31
CA MET A 255 26.20 -11.21 26.45
C MET A 255 26.51 -12.52 27.19
N ASP A 256 26.87 -13.59 26.48
CA ASP A 256 27.31 -14.84 27.11
C ASP A 256 28.62 -14.67 27.89
N GLU A 257 29.59 -13.92 27.34
CA GLU A 257 30.82 -13.55 28.06
C GLU A 257 30.52 -12.69 29.29
N LEU A 258 29.62 -11.71 29.16
CA LEU A 258 29.22 -10.85 30.28
C LEU A 258 28.51 -11.66 31.37
N LYS A 259 27.71 -12.66 31.00
CA LYS A 259 27.06 -13.58 31.94
C LYS A 259 28.09 -14.36 32.74
N ALA A 260 29.08 -14.95 32.07
CA ALA A 260 30.16 -15.67 32.71
C ALA A 260 30.98 -14.76 33.65
N SER A 261 31.27 -13.53 33.21
CA SER A 261 31.97 -12.52 34.03
C SER A 261 31.18 -12.12 35.27
N SER A 262 29.86 -11.96 35.14
CA SER A 262 28.97 -11.63 36.25
C SER A 262 28.89 -12.79 37.27
N GLN A 263 28.77 -14.03 36.80
CA GLN A 263 28.82 -15.22 37.66
C GLN A 263 30.14 -15.31 38.42
N LYS A 264 31.27 -15.13 37.74
CA LYS A 264 32.59 -15.10 38.38
C LYS A 264 32.73 -13.98 39.41
N SER A 265 32.15 -12.82 39.15
CA SER A 265 32.13 -11.70 40.11
C SER A 265 31.33 -12.04 41.37
N ALA A 266 30.21 -12.75 41.23
CA ALA A 266 29.42 -13.24 42.36
C ALA A 266 30.22 -14.27 43.18
N GLU A 267 30.86 -15.24 42.53
CA GLU A 267 31.71 -16.25 43.18
C GLU A 267 32.88 -15.61 43.94
N GLN A 268 33.56 -14.63 43.33
CA GLN A 268 34.66 -13.90 43.97
C GLN A 268 34.19 -13.10 45.19
N ALA A 269 33.02 -12.47 45.10
CA ALA A 269 32.43 -11.76 46.22
C ALA A 269 32.04 -12.72 47.36
N GLU A 270 31.53 -13.91 47.05
CA GLU A 270 31.22 -14.93 48.04
C GLU A 270 32.49 -15.48 48.72
N ALA A 271 33.56 -15.71 47.95
CA ALA A 271 34.86 -16.08 48.51
C ALA A 271 35.42 -14.99 49.44
N ALA A 272 35.32 -13.72 49.05
CA ALA A 272 35.72 -12.59 49.89
C ALA A 272 34.87 -12.49 51.17
N LEU A 273 33.56 -12.74 51.09
CA LEU A 273 32.67 -12.82 52.25
C LEU A 273 33.09 -13.89 53.24
N ASN A 274 33.39 -15.09 52.74
CA ASN A 274 33.80 -16.21 53.57
C ASN A 274 35.15 -15.93 54.25
N GLY A 275 36.13 -15.38 53.52
CA GLY A 275 37.41 -14.95 54.09
C GLY A 275 37.24 -13.86 55.17
N ALA A 276 36.43 -12.84 54.89
CA ALA A 276 36.15 -11.77 55.85
C ALA A 276 35.44 -12.28 57.11
N ARG A 277 34.44 -13.16 56.96
CA ARG A 277 33.77 -13.82 58.09
C ARG A 277 34.74 -14.66 58.92
N GLN A 278 35.66 -15.38 58.29
CA GLN A 278 36.66 -16.17 59.00
C GLN A 278 37.59 -15.28 59.84
N VAL A 279 38.03 -14.14 59.31
CA VAL A 279 38.83 -13.17 60.07
C VAL A 279 38.04 -12.61 61.27
N LEU A 280 36.77 -12.24 61.06
CA LEU A 280 35.92 -11.74 62.15
C LEU A 280 35.68 -12.81 63.25
N LEU A 281 35.58 -14.09 62.87
CA LEU A 281 35.49 -15.20 63.82
C LEU A 281 36.78 -15.37 64.64
N LEU A 282 37.95 -15.28 64.01
CA LEU A 282 39.24 -15.38 64.70
C LEU A 282 39.44 -14.24 65.70
N VAL A 283 38.99 -13.02 65.37
CA VAL A 283 39.07 -11.85 66.27
C VAL A 283 38.15 -12.00 67.48
N ARG A 284 37.00 -12.66 67.36
CA ARG A 284 36.10 -12.92 68.50
C ARG A 284 36.63 -13.96 69.48
N GLY A 285 37.58 -14.81 69.06
CA GLY A 285 37.95 -16.00 69.82
C GLY A 285 36.81 -17.04 69.83
N ASN A 286 37.07 -18.24 70.34
CA ASN A 286 36.10 -19.35 70.39
C ASN A 286 34.86 -19.10 71.29
N GLU A 287 34.56 -17.85 71.66
CA GLU A 287 33.34 -17.54 72.40
C GLU A 287 32.12 -17.86 71.57
N GLN A 288 31.38 -18.80 72.12
CA GLN A 288 30.41 -19.64 71.47
C GLN A 288 29.15 -18.83 71.16
N LYS A 289 28.72 -18.93 69.90
CA LYS A 289 27.31 -18.88 69.44
C LYS A 289 26.37 -17.99 70.28
N SER A 290 26.18 -16.76 69.85
CA SER A 290 24.86 -16.15 69.96
C SER A 290 24.59 -15.36 68.70
N GLU A 291 23.68 -15.93 67.92
CA GLU A 291 23.05 -15.32 66.76
C GLU A 291 22.39 -14.00 67.15
N ASP A 292 22.41 -13.09 66.19
CA ASP A 292 21.64 -11.86 66.08
C ASP A 292 21.89 -10.71 67.08
N GLU A 293 21.92 -9.51 66.50
CA GLU A 293 21.78 -8.18 67.10
C GLU A 293 22.99 -7.42 67.70
N ALA A 294 24.12 -8.04 68.06
CA ALA A 294 25.29 -7.28 68.59
C ALA A 294 26.39 -6.98 67.53
N TRP A 295 26.02 -6.82 66.26
CA TRP A 295 26.94 -6.86 65.12
C TRP A 295 27.97 -5.73 65.02
N HIS A 296 27.91 -4.67 65.84
CA HIS A 296 28.79 -3.50 65.69
C HIS A 296 29.65 -3.17 66.92
N ASN A 297 29.34 -3.67 68.12
CA ASN A 297 30.01 -3.19 69.35
C ASN A 297 30.89 -4.22 70.08
N ASN A 298 30.88 -5.50 69.66
CA ASN A 298 31.44 -6.59 70.48
C ASN A 298 32.81 -7.13 70.03
N TYR A 299 33.45 -6.58 69.00
CA TYR A 299 34.80 -7.04 68.58
C TYR A 299 35.91 -6.31 69.32
N ASN A 300 35.68 -5.02 69.59
CA ASN A 300 36.60 -4.23 70.39
C ASN A 300 36.65 -4.72 71.83
N SER A 301 35.64 -5.43 72.35
CA SER A 301 35.62 -5.89 73.74
C SER A 301 36.67 -6.97 73.99
N SER A 302 36.71 -8.08 73.24
CA SER A 302 37.66 -9.18 73.48
C SER A 302 39.13 -8.76 73.28
N LEU A 303 39.44 -8.03 72.21
CA LEU A 303 40.79 -7.50 72.02
C LEU A 303 41.14 -6.45 73.08
N SER A 304 40.20 -5.56 73.43
CA SER A 304 40.41 -4.56 74.48
C SER A 304 40.61 -5.22 75.84
N GLU A 305 39.97 -6.36 76.10
CA GLU A 305 40.12 -7.15 77.31
C GLU A 305 41.52 -7.77 77.37
N LYS A 306 42.00 -8.40 76.30
CA LYS A 306 43.38 -8.93 76.26
C LYS A 306 44.45 -7.84 76.39
N VAL A 307 44.24 -6.68 75.79
CA VAL A 307 45.14 -5.53 75.97
C VAL A 307 45.06 -4.98 77.40
N ALA A 308 43.89 -4.97 78.03
CA ALA A 308 43.74 -4.59 79.43
C ALA A 308 44.42 -5.59 80.38
N GLU A 309 44.30 -6.91 80.12
CA GLU A 309 45.01 -7.95 80.87
C GLU A 309 46.54 -7.75 80.79
N ILE A 310 47.08 -7.47 79.60
CA ILE A 310 48.52 -7.17 79.42
C ILE A 310 48.91 -5.90 80.19
N ALA A 311 48.08 -4.85 80.13
CA ALA A 311 48.34 -3.61 80.85
C ALA A 311 48.37 -3.82 82.38
N ASP A 312 47.47 -4.65 82.91
CA ASP A 312 47.45 -5.01 84.34
C ASP A 312 48.67 -5.86 84.74
N GLN A 313 49.09 -6.81 83.90
CA GLN A 313 50.31 -7.59 84.14
C GLN A 313 51.56 -6.70 84.16
N ILE A 314 51.65 -5.74 83.22
CA ILE A 314 52.72 -4.75 83.16
C ILE A 314 52.71 -3.86 84.42
N LYS A 315 51.52 -3.41 84.87
CA LYS A 315 51.40 -2.62 86.09
C LYS A 315 51.93 -3.38 87.31
N ASN A 316 51.61 -4.67 87.40
CA ASN A 316 52.13 -5.54 88.47
C ASN A 316 53.65 -5.71 88.37
N LEU A 317 54.19 -5.90 87.17
CA LEU A 317 55.64 -5.97 86.94
C LEU A 317 56.33 -4.67 87.37
N ASN A 318 55.77 -3.50 87.02
CA ASN A 318 56.34 -2.21 87.41
C ASN A 318 56.37 -2.03 88.93
N ASN A 319 55.33 -2.46 89.65
CA ASN A 319 55.31 -2.46 91.11
C ASN A 319 56.41 -3.36 91.70
N GLN A 320 56.61 -4.57 91.14
CA GLN A 320 57.68 -5.48 91.56
C GLN A 320 59.08 -4.88 91.30
N VAL A 321 59.27 -4.24 90.14
CA VAL A 321 60.53 -3.58 89.77
C VAL A 321 60.85 -2.39 90.69
N GLN A 322 59.83 -1.63 91.10
CA GLN A 322 60.00 -0.57 92.11
C GLN A 322 60.44 -1.12 93.47
N GLN A 323 59.87 -2.25 93.91
CA GLN A 323 60.29 -2.91 95.15
C GLN A 323 61.76 -3.37 95.06
N ILE A 324 62.18 -3.93 93.93
CA ILE A 324 63.58 -4.32 93.68
C ILE A 324 64.51 -3.09 93.76
N ASN A 325 64.11 -1.96 93.17
CA ASN A 325 64.86 -0.71 93.25
C ASN A 325 65.06 -0.25 94.71
N THR A 326 64.01 -0.27 95.53
CA THR A 326 64.11 0.07 96.96
C THR A 326 65.08 -0.84 97.70
N ILE A 327 65.04 -2.15 97.41
CA ILE A 327 65.96 -3.12 98.00
C ILE A 327 67.40 -2.84 97.52
N ALA A 328 67.62 -2.57 96.23
CA ALA A 328 68.94 -2.28 95.69
C ALA A 328 69.57 -1.01 96.31
N VAL A 329 68.77 0.06 96.50
CA VAL A 329 69.22 1.28 97.21
C VAL A 329 69.60 0.97 98.66
N LEU A 330 68.78 0.17 99.37
CA LEU A 330 69.09 -0.25 100.73
C LEU A 330 70.38 -1.09 100.79
N VAL A 331 70.56 -2.05 99.89
CA VAL A 331 71.78 -2.88 99.80
C VAL A 331 73.02 -2.02 99.54
N SER A 332 72.92 -1.01 98.65
CA SER A 332 74.01 -0.06 98.42
C SER A 332 74.35 0.73 99.69
N SER A 333 73.34 1.20 100.44
CA SER A 333 73.55 1.91 101.71
C SER A 333 74.17 1.03 102.79
N LEU A 334 73.75 -0.24 102.89
CA LEU A 334 74.34 -1.21 103.81
C LEU A 334 75.79 -1.53 103.42
N ALA A 335 76.09 -1.61 102.12
CA ALA A 335 77.45 -1.76 101.62
C ALA A 335 78.33 -0.54 101.98
N ASP A 336 77.81 0.68 101.87
CA ASP A 336 78.50 1.90 102.31
C ASP A 336 78.83 1.86 103.81
N GLN A 337 77.84 1.52 104.65
CA GLN A 337 78.01 1.40 106.09
C GLN A 337 79.02 0.30 106.45
N THR A 338 78.94 -0.86 105.79
CA THR A 338 79.85 -1.99 106.01
C THR A 338 81.28 -1.63 105.59
N ASN A 339 81.45 -0.91 104.48
CA ASN A 339 82.74 -0.40 104.03
C ASN A 339 83.34 0.58 105.05
N MET A 340 82.53 1.48 105.63
CA MET A 340 82.98 2.40 106.68
C MET A 340 83.38 1.66 107.97
N LEU A 341 82.61 0.66 108.39
CA LEU A 341 82.95 -0.20 109.53
C LEU A 341 84.25 -0.98 109.29
N ALA A 342 84.45 -1.49 108.07
CA ALA A 342 85.66 -2.19 107.67
C ALA A 342 86.90 -1.28 107.66
N ILE A 343 86.77 -0.02 107.22
CA ILE A 343 87.82 0.98 107.32
C ILE A 343 88.18 1.26 108.78
N ASN A 344 87.19 1.46 109.64
CA ASN A 344 87.41 1.68 111.07
C ASN A 344 88.10 0.47 111.74
N ALA A 345 87.68 -0.75 111.38
CA ALA A 345 88.30 -1.98 111.85
C ALA A 345 89.75 -2.15 111.33
N ALA A 346 90.03 -1.76 110.09
CA ALA A 346 91.37 -1.78 109.52
C ALA A 346 92.30 -0.77 110.22
N VAL A 347 91.80 0.43 110.55
CA VAL A 347 92.55 1.44 111.33
C VAL A 347 92.88 0.90 112.73
N GLU A 348 91.90 0.30 113.42
CA GLU A 348 92.13 -0.24 114.77
C GLU A 348 93.06 -1.47 114.76
N ALA A 349 93.03 -2.27 113.69
CA ALA A 349 93.97 -3.36 113.47
C ALA A 349 95.42 -2.86 113.27
N VAL A 350 95.62 -1.75 112.55
CA VAL A 350 96.94 -1.09 112.43
C VAL A 350 97.39 -0.52 113.78
N ARG A 351 96.46 0.04 114.55
CA ARG A 351 96.72 0.61 115.88
C ARG A 351 97.13 -0.44 116.92
N ALA A 352 96.65 -1.68 116.79
CA ALA A 352 97.00 -2.81 117.66
C ALA A 352 98.36 -3.48 117.33
N GLY A 353 99.09 -3.03 116.29
CA GLY A 353 100.43 -3.51 115.96
C GLY A 353 100.48 -4.99 115.56
N GLU A 354 101.46 -5.75 116.07
CA GLU A 354 101.65 -7.19 115.74
C GLU A 354 100.43 -8.06 116.08
N GLN A 355 99.68 -7.71 117.13
CA GLN A 355 98.49 -8.46 117.58
C GLN A 355 97.25 -8.22 116.69
N GLY A 356 97.25 -7.15 115.88
CA GLY A 356 96.13 -6.78 115.00
C GLY A 356 96.18 -7.36 113.59
N LYS A 357 97.28 -8.05 113.21
CA LYS A 357 97.50 -8.53 111.83
C LYS A 357 96.38 -9.40 111.29
N GLY A 358 95.87 -10.36 112.08
CA GLY A 358 94.76 -11.22 111.67
C GLY A 358 93.44 -10.46 111.48
N PHE A 359 93.19 -9.47 112.34
CA PHE A 359 91.99 -8.63 112.29
C PHE A 359 92.01 -7.68 111.08
N GLY A 360 93.19 -7.16 110.71
CA GLY A 360 93.38 -6.32 109.53
C GLY A 360 93.13 -7.04 108.20
N VAL A 361 93.48 -8.34 108.12
CA VAL A 361 93.14 -9.18 106.95
C VAL A 361 91.63 -9.35 106.82
N VAL A 362 90.93 -9.66 107.91
CA VAL A 362 89.46 -9.78 107.93
C VAL A 362 88.79 -8.46 107.56
N ALA A 363 89.24 -7.33 108.11
CA ALA A 363 88.72 -6.01 107.78
C ALA A 363 88.91 -5.66 106.30
N THR A 364 90.06 -6.03 105.70
CA THR A 364 90.30 -5.84 104.27
C THR A 364 89.37 -6.70 103.40
N GLU A 365 89.06 -7.93 103.82
CA GLU A 365 88.15 -8.82 103.10
C GLU A 365 86.69 -8.38 103.21
N ILE A 366 86.25 -7.91 104.39
CA ILE A 366 84.93 -7.28 104.58
C ILE A 366 84.81 -6.03 103.69
N ARG A 367 85.87 -5.22 103.59
CA ARG A 367 85.89 -4.04 102.71
C ARG A 367 85.68 -4.42 101.24
N LYS A 368 86.43 -5.42 100.75
CA LYS A 368 86.26 -5.94 99.38
C LYS A 368 84.86 -6.49 99.14
N LEU A 369 84.27 -7.19 100.12
CA LEU A 369 82.91 -7.72 100.01
C LEU A 369 81.87 -6.59 99.97
N ALA A 370 82.07 -5.55 100.78
CA ALA A 370 81.24 -4.35 100.77
C ALA A 370 81.33 -3.60 99.43
N ASP A 371 82.53 -3.42 98.87
CA ASP A 371 82.71 -2.81 97.55
C ASP A 371 82.03 -3.62 96.43
N ARG A 372 82.16 -4.96 96.45
CA ARG A 372 81.44 -5.85 95.52
C ARG A 372 79.92 -5.78 95.68
N SER A 373 79.43 -5.65 96.92
CA SER A 373 78.00 -5.49 97.20
C SER A 373 77.46 -4.16 96.66
N ARG A 374 78.21 -3.07 96.83
CA ARG A 374 77.90 -1.76 96.24
C ARG A 374 77.85 -1.82 94.73
N GLU A 375 78.86 -2.42 94.10
CA GLU A 375 78.91 -2.58 92.64
C GLU A 375 77.72 -3.39 92.12
N SER A 376 77.39 -4.49 92.79
CA SER A 376 76.23 -5.33 92.44
C SER A 376 74.91 -4.56 92.58
N ALA A 377 74.76 -3.74 93.63
CA ALA A 377 73.57 -2.90 93.82
C ALA A 377 73.43 -1.83 92.71
N VAL A 378 74.54 -1.25 92.25
CA VAL A 378 74.55 -0.33 91.10
C VAL A 378 74.14 -1.05 89.81
N GLN A 379 74.62 -2.27 89.58
CA GLN A 379 74.21 -3.10 88.44
C GLN A 379 72.72 -3.46 88.48
N ILE A 380 72.17 -3.81 89.66
CA ILE A 380 70.72 -4.05 89.83
C ILE A 380 69.93 -2.78 89.50
N ASN A 381 70.36 -1.60 89.96
CA ASN A 381 69.70 -0.34 89.62
C ASN A 381 69.71 -0.05 88.11
N HIS A 382 70.78 -0.43 87.40
CA HIS A 382 70.81 -0.35 85.93
C HIS A 382 69.77 -1.28 85.31
N LEU A 383 69.74 -2.55 85.71
CA LEU A 383 68.76 -3.53 85.21
C LEU A 383 67.31 -3.11 85.50
N VAL A 384 67.03 -2.54 86.67
CA VAL A 384 65.72 -1.97 87.02
C VAL A 384 65.31 -0.89 86.02
N ARG A 385 66.21 0.04 85.70
CA ARG A 385 65.91 1.10 84.72
C ARG A 385 65.66 0.50 83.33
N ASP A 386 66.47 -0.46 82.91
CA ASP A 386 66.29 -1.12 81.62
C ASP A 386 64.92 -1.83 81.53
N ILE A 387 64.52 -2.54 82.60
CA ILE A 387 63.20 -3.19 82.68
C ILE A 387 62.08 -2.16 82.66
N GLN A 388 62.21 -1.03 83.37
CA GLN A 388 61.20 0.04 83.34
C GLN A 388 61.04 0.63 81.93
N THR A 389 62.14 0.92 81.24
CA THR A 389 62.12 1.38 79.85
C THR A 389 61.48 0.35 78.93
N ALA A 390 61.85 -0.92 79.04
CA ALA A 390 61.25 -2.01 78.26
C ALA A 390 59.74 -2.17 78.53
N THR A 391 59.32 -1.98 79.79
CA THR A 391 57.91 -2.07 80.21
C THR A 391 57.07 -0.95 79.59
N VAL A 392 57.55 0.30 79.63
CA VAL A 392 56.88 1.44 78.98
C VAL A 392 56.78 1.23 77.47
N ALA A 393 57.87 0.77 76.84
CA ALA A 393 57.87 0.44 75.41
C ALA A 393 56.85 -0.66 75.08
N THR A 394 56.71 -1.67 75.94
CA THR A 394 55.74 -2.77 75.76
C THR A 394 54.29 -2.28 75.86
N VAL A 395 53.96 -1.39 76.81
CA VAL A 395 52.62 -0.78 76.90
C VAL A 395 52.31 0.02 75.63
N SER A 396 53.25 0.84 75.19
CA SER A 396 53.08 1.66 73.98
C SER A 396 52.82 0.77 72.75
N ALA A 397 53.65 -0.26 72.54
CA ALA A 397 53.50 -1.20 71.44
C ALA A 397 52.17 -1.97 71.50
N THR A 398 51.71 -2.34 72.70
CA THR A 398 50.42 -3.03 72.90
C THR A 398 49.24 -2.11 72.56
N GLN A 399 49.29 -0.85 72.96
CA GLN A 399 48.24 0.13 72.67
C GLN A 399 48.17 0.50 71.18
N GLU A 400 49.33 0.61 70.54
CA GLU A 400 49.42 0.78 69.09
C GLU A 400 48.84 -0.44 68.36
N GLY A 401 49.21 -1.66 68.77
CA GLY A 401 48.66 -2.91 68.25
C GLY A 401 47.13 -3.01 68.37
N LYS A 402 46.56 -2.56 69.50
CA LYS A 402 45.10 -2.46 69.69
C LYS A 402 44.45 -1.58 68.63
N THR A 403 45.03 -0.41 68.40
CA THR A 403 44.50 0.58 67.44
C THR A 403 44.56 0.03 66.03
N THR A 404 45.69 -0.56 65.63
CA THR A 404 45.86 -1.20 64.31
C THR A 404 44.84 -2.30 64.09
N ALA A 405 44.62 -3.17 65.09
CA ALA A 405 43.66 -4.25 64.98
C ALA A 405 42.20 -3.78 64.89
N SER A 406 41.82 -2.69 65.60
CA SER A 406 40.50 -2.06 65.43
C SER A 406 40.29 -1.59 63.98
N ILE A 407 41.30 -0.94 63.39
CA ILE A 407 41.25 -0.48 61.99
C ILE A 407 41.08 -1.67 61.03
N ILE A 408 41.78 -2.78 61.29
CA ILE A 408 41.65 -4.01 60.48
C ILE A 408 40.22 -4.56 60.56
N VAL A 409 39.62 -4.62 61.75
CA VAL A 409 38.24 -5.11 61.91
C VAL A 409 37.25 -4.24 61.12
N ASP A 410 37.39 -2.92 61.19
CA ASP A 410 36.53 -2.00 60.43
C ASP A 410 36.72 -2.17 58.91
N ALA A 411 37.96 -2.34 58.45
CA ALA A 411 38.24 -2.62 57.04
C ALA A 411 37.61 -3.95 56.59
N VAL A 412 37.66 -5.00 57.41
CA VAL A 412 37.04 -6.30 57.12
C VAL A 412 35.51 -6.20 57.09
N ASN A 413 34.90 -5.42 57.97
CA ASN A 413 33.45 -5.14 57.91
C ASN A 413 33.05 -4.46 56.60
N ASN A 414 33.85 -3.50 56.12
CA ASN A 414 33.64 -2.88 54.82
C ASN A 414 33.76 -3.88 53.66
N ILE A 415 34.69 -4.84 53.74
CA ILE A 415 34.80 -5.94 52.76
C ILE A 415 33.51 -6.77 52.74
N VAL A 416 32.93 -7.10 53.89
CA VAL A 416 31.65 -7.83 53.98
C VAL A 416 30.54 -7.06 53.26
N LEU A 417 30.33 -5.79 53.61
CA LEU A 417 29.27 -4.97 53.02
C LEU A 417 29.43 -4.81 51.50
N ASN A 418 30.66 -4.52 51.05
CA ASN A 418 30.95 -4.34 49.63
C ASN A 418 30.78 -5.64 48.85
N SER A 419 31.20 -6.78 49.42
CA SER A 419 31.06 -8.07 48.76
C SER A 419 29.59 -8.50 48.65
N GLN A 420 28.76 -8.24 49.68
CA GLN A 420 27.31 -8.43 49.57
C GLN A 420 26.70 -7.59 48.44
N LYS A 421 27.11 -6.32 48.34
CA LYS A 421 26.65 -5.43 47.28
C LYS A 421 27.10 -5.90 45.88
N ILE A 422 28.33 -6.39 45.74
CA ILE A 422 28.83 -6.96 44.47
C ILE A 422 28.02 -8.20 44.09
N SER A 423 27.76 -9.12 45.03
CA SER A 423 26.95 -10.31 44.78
C SER A 423 25.54 -9.97 44.30
N LEU A 424 24.86 -9.03 44.97
CA LEU A 424 23.54 -8.56 44.55
C LEU A 424 23.57 -7.92 43.16
N THR A 425 24.58 -7.08 42.89
CA THR A 425 24.73 -6.40 41.59
C THR A 425 24.98 -7.41 40.48
N ALA A 426 25.81 -8.43 40.73
CA ALA A 426 26.07 -9.52 39.79
C ALA A 426 24.78 -10.33 39.50
N GLN A 427 23.96 -10.61 40.51
CA GLN A 427 22.67 -11.29 40.29
C GLN A 427 21.69 -10.45 39.46
N GLN A 428 21.65 -9.13 39.71
CA GLN A 428 20.85 -8.19 38.90
C GLN A 428 21.35 -8.13 37.46
N GLN A 429 22.67 -8.07 37.25
CA GLN A 429 23.28 -8.13 35.92
C GLN A 429 22.94 -9.43 35.19
N ALA A 430 23.02 -10.58 35.85
CA ALA A 430 22.64 -11.86 35.24
C ALA A 430 21.20 -11.87 34.74
N THR A 431 20.28 -11.25 35.49
CA THR A 431 18.87 -11.10 35.09
C THR A 431 18.73 -10.16 33.89
N ALA A 432 19.40 -9.01 33.91
CA ALA A 432 19.38 -8.06 32.80
C ALA A 432 19.96 -8.67 31.52
N ILE A 433 21.03 -9.46 31.63
CA ILE A 433 21.64 -10.16 30.49
C ILE A 433 20.66 -11.15 29.87
N GLN A 434 19.90 -11.91 30.67
CA GLN A 434 18.86 -12.79 30.14
C GLN A 434 17.80 -12.03 29.33
N GLN A 435 17.41 -10.83 29.78
CA GLN A 435 16.48 -9.98 29.03
C GLN A 435 17.07 -9.52 27.69
N VAL A 436 18.35 -9.12 27.67
CA VAL A 436 19.03 -8.73 26.43
C VAL A 436 19.14 -9.91 25.46
N VAL A 437 19.52 -11.10 25.94
CA VAL A 437 19.56 -12.33 25.11
C VAL A 437 18.18 -12.64 24.54
N GLY A 438 17.11 -12.49 25.34
CA GLY A 438 15.74 -12.63 24.86
C GLY A 438 15.40 -11.64 23.73
N ALA A 439 15.80 -10.37 23.88
CA ALA A 439 15.61 -9.36 22.84
C ALA A 439 16.43 -9.66 21.57
N MET A 440 17.66 -10.18 21.71
CA MET A 440 18.50 -10.60 20.58
C MET A 440 17.88 -11.75 19.79
N ASN A 441 17.27 -12.73 20.47
CA ASN A 441 16.54 -13.81 19.79
C ASN A 441 15.36 -13.29 18.96
N ILE A 442 14.61 -12.32 19.49
CA ILE A 442 13.52 -11.66 18.75
C ILE A 442 14.09 -10.91 17.54
N LEU A 443 15.17 -10.13 17.71
CA LEU A 443 15.82 -9.42 16.61
C LEU A 443 16.34 -10.36 15.52
N ASN A 444 16.89 -11.51 15.89
CA ASN A 444 17.34 -12.52 14.93
C ASN A 444 16.16 -13.06 14.10
N SER A 445 15.04 -13.38 14.76
CA SER A 445 13.81 -13.81 14.08
C SER A 445 13.26 -12.72 13.16
N SER A 446 13.30 -11.45 13.58
CA SER A 446 12.87 -10.32 12.75
C SER A 446 13.78 -10.11 11.54
N ALA A 447 15.10 -10.29 11.69
CA ALA A 447 16.04 -10.23 10.56
C ALA A 447 15.74 -11.32 9.52
N GLN A 448 15.44 -12.55 9.97
CA GLN A 448 15.03 -13.64 9.09
C GLN A 448 13.71 -13.36 8.36
N GLN A 449 12.69 -12.87 9.07
CA GLN A 449 11.42 -12.48 8.46
C GLN A 449 11.60 -11.34 7.45
N THR A 450 12.48 -10.38 7.75
CA THR A 450 12.83 -9.29 6.83
C THR A 450 13.46 -9.86 5.56
N ALA A 451 14.39 -10.81 5.66
CA ALA A 451 14.97 -11.47 4.49
C ALA A 451 13.92 -12.19 3.63
N ILE A 452 12.96 -12.88 4.24
CA ILE A 452 11.85 -13.51 3.53
C ILE A 452 10.98 -12.47 2.81
N GLY A 453 10.61 -11.37 3.49
CA GLY A 453 9.81 -10.30 2.90
C GLY A 453 10.52 -9.57 1.75
N ILE A 454 11.84 -9.43 1.83
CA ILE A 454 12.67 -8.89 0.74
C ILE A 454 12.61 -9.83 -0.48
N ALA A 455 12.74 -11.15 -0.27
CA ALA A 455 12.67 -12.12 -1.37
C ALA A 455 11.29 -12.11 -2.06
N GLU A 456 10.20 -12.00 -1.29
CA GLU A 456 8.85 -11.89 -1.83
C GLU A 456 8.63 -10.57 -2.60
N THR A 457 9.15 -9.46 -2.06
CA THR A 457 9.13 -8.14 -2.72
C THR A 457 9.89 -8.18 -4.04
N LYS A 458 11.05 -8.83 -4.07
CA LYS A 458 11.85 -9.01 -5.29
C LYS A 458 11.07 -9.78 -6.36
N ASN A 459 10.49 -10.92 -6.01
CA ASN A 459 9.66 -11.72 -6.92
C ASN A 459 8.46 -10.91 -7.46
N SER A 460 7.72 -10.25 -6.57
CA SER A 460 6.58 -9.40 -6.97
C SER A 460 7.00 -8.27 -7.90
N THR A 461 8.18 -7.70 -7.68
CA THR A 461 8.72 -6.61 -8.50
C THR A 461 9.21 -7.12 -9.86
N GLU A 462 9.77 -8.33 -9.94
CA GLU A 462 10.08 -9.00 -11.21
C GLU A 462 8.81 -9.28 -12.03
N GLN A 463 7.73 -9.72 -11.39
CA GLN A 463 6.43 -9.88 -12.04
C GLN A 463 5.88 -8.55 -12.54
N LEU A 464 5.98 -7.47 -11.73
CA LEU A 464 5.57 -6.13 -12.11
C LEU A 464 6.34 -5.62 -13.34
N LYS A 465 7.67 -5.86 -13.35
CA LYS A 465 8.53 -5.53 -14.47
C LYS A 465 8.14 -6.30 -15.74
N SER A 466 7.93 -7.61 -15.64
CA SER A 466 7.50 -8.43 -16.78
C SER A 466 6.13 -8.00 -17.31
N ALA A 467 5.19 -7.66 -16.42
CA ALA A 467 3.89 -7.13 -16.81
C ALA A 467 4.00 -5.78 -17.53
N ALA A 468 4.90 -4.90 -17.07
CA ALA A 468 5.19 -3.63 -17.72
C ALA A 468 5.82 -3.84 -19.11
N GLU A 469 6.81 -4.73 -19.25
CA GLU A 469 7.43 -5.10 -20.53
C GLU A 469 6.40 -5.68 -21.52
N ASN A 470 5.54 -6.59 -21.07
CA ASN A 470 4.47 -7.13 -21.90
C ASN A 470 3.47 -6.05 -22.35
N LEU A 471 3.12 -5.12 -21.45
CA LEU A 471 2.24 -4.01 -21.80
C LEU A 471 2.91 -3.05 -22.78
N ASP A 472 4.21 -2.80 -22.66
CA ASP A 472 4.97 -1.98 -23.62
C ASP A 472 4.97 -2.58 -25.03
N ILE A 473 5.16 -3.91 -25.14
CA ILE A 473 5.11 -4.63 -26.43
C ILE A 473 3.71 -4.54 -27.08
N MET A 474 2.65 -4.51 -26.27
CA MET A 474 1.26 -4.39 -26.76
C MET A 474 0.90 -2.97 -27.25
N LEU A 475 1.69 -1.94 -26.91
CA LEU A 475 1.42 -0.52 -27.17
C LEU A 475 2.19 0.06 -28.35
#